data_AF-A0A2D5S0B3-F1
#
_entry.id   AF-A0A2D5S0B3-F1
#
_cell.length_a   1.000
_cell.length_b   1.000
_cell.length_c   1.000
_cell.angle_alpha   90.00
_cell.angle_beta   90.00
_cell.angle_gamma   90.00
#
_symmetry.space_group_name_H-M   'P 1'
#
loop_
_entity.id
_entity.type
_entity.pdbx_description
1 polymer ?
#
loop_
_entity_poly.entity_id
_entity_poly.type
_entity_poly.pdbx_seq_one_letter_code
_entity_poly.pdbx_strand_id
1 'polypeptide(L)'
;MAQLRAQWWCLLVLVLLWPAASQARQDSAMSAEQPQTEAQLNTDAETASTVADGAVTDGFALLDDLPTKNQIPFFENRFRIDSEVDTITLLMFRRPGSASVVLVRPDGSKLHFNTAEENKVRWHDAASYDLIEIDNPMPGPWQAIGRILPESRVMVLTDIKLDVDPLPDNLMVGETVKVTARVLNGGAAINAREFSDVLMLEVIFISTNNADYDNFGRGIIQVATFRDDGRGFDERARDGVFTGEFKLDFVAGQWTPKYMVRTALYTRELEQEPLILKPAPITPQIELAATDTDHHQVVFKLTEPGVVADSLLIQGRIRYPDGSIDPFALNAQDNPDATLQVLNKGFGSYILETAVFGNWHSGREFMLTMPELSFVVNQQTFAAPELEQLPEQLIAERAAEQPEPIPEFPWALVIGINLFILIAGSLAIWLIMSGKKPAALLFWRKPSASATHAAKPAKTAGNNTKKATSPTKAQKNNDLDDILDLSLPDD
;
A
#
# COMPACT_ATOMS: atom_id res chain seq x y z
N MET A 1 66.33 -25.06 -28.76
CA MET A 1 66.03 -23.94 -29.70
C MET A 1 64.63 -23.43 -29.34
N ALA A 2 64.39 -22.24 -28.77
CA ALA A 2 64.86 -20.89 -29.13
C ALA A 2 64.25 -20.43 -30.47
N GLN A 3 63.53 -19.31 -30.64
CA GLN A 3 63.04 -18.19 -29.75
C GLN A 3 61.74 -17.59 -30.42
N LEU A 4 60.98 -16.58 -29.96
CA LEU A 4 61.12 -15.55 -28.91
C LEU A 4 59.74 -15.09 -28.34
N ARG A 5 59.53 -15.25 -27.02
CA ARG A 5 58.91 -14.37 -25.97
C ARG A 5 57.77 -13.34 -26.25
N ALA A 6 57.10 -13.00 -25.12
CA ALA A 6 56.19 -11.88 -24.82
C ALA A 6 54.73 -12.04 -25.33
N GLN A 7 53.69 -11.62 -24.59
CA GLN A 7 53.61 -10.88 -23.31
C GLN A 7 52.72 -11.61 -22.26
N TRP A 8 52.76 -11.18 -21.00
CA TRP A 8 52.12 -11.85 -19.86
C TRP A 8 51.67 -10.82 -18.81
N TRP A 9 50.49 -11.04 -18.21
CA TRP A 9 50.14 -10.68 -16.81
C TRP A 9 50.08 -9.17 -16.42
N CYS A 10 49.37 -8.74 -15.36
CA CYS A 10 48.30 -9.37 -14.56
C CYS A 10 47.38 -8.30 -13.91
N LEU A 11 46.29 -8.77 -13.30
CA LEU A 11 45.33 -7.98 -12.52
C LEU A 11 45.66 -8.05 -11.00
N LEU A 12 45.08 -7.13 -10.22
CA LEU A 12 44.97 -7.12 -8.73
C LEU A 12 46.26 -6.91 -7.91
N VAL A 13 46.22 -5.91 -7.00
CA VAL A 13 46.46 -6.11 -5.54
C VAL A 13 46.20 -4.83 -4.70
N LEU A 14 45.64 -5.05 -3.50
CA LEU A 14 45.46 -4.18 -2.31
C LEU A 14 44.66 -2.86 -2.37
N VAL A 15 43.64 -2.84 -1.50
CA VAL A 15 43.14 -1.66 -0.77
C VAL A 15 43.87 -1.58 0.58
N LEU A 16 43.96 -0.36 1.17
CA LEU A 16 44.35 0.03 2.54
C LEU A 16 45.62 0.90 2.60
N LEU A 17 45.42 2.22 2.77
CA LEU A 17 46.03 3.04 3.85
C LEU A 17 45.57 4.50 3.72
N TRP A 18 45.00 5.05 4.81
CA TRP A 18 44.77 6.49 4.98
C TRP A 18 45.95 7.08 5.77
N PRO A 19 46.26 8.38 5.60
CA PRO A 19 46.09 9.27 6.76
C PRO A 19 45.53 10.65 6.40
N ALA A 20 45.20 11.44 7.43
CA ALA A 20 44.42 12.67 7.35
C ALA A 20 45.25 13.97 7.34
N ALA A 21 44.54 15.11 7.26
CA ALA A 21 44.96 16.48 7.63
C ALA A 21 45.95 17.20 6.66
N SER A 22 45.92 18.54 6.49
CA SER A 22 45.02 19.57 7.04
C SER A 22 45.13 20.95 6.33
N GLN A 23 44.03 21.71 6.38
CA GLN A 23 43.92 23.18 6.50
C GLN A 23 44.31 24.15 5.35
N ALA A 24 43.41 25.14 5.16
CA ALA A 24 43.64 26.53 4.71
C ALA A 24 43.88 26.77 3.20
N ARG A 25 43.60 27.96 2.62
CA ARG A 25 43.25 29.28 3.21
C ARG A 25 42.52 30.24 2.24
N GLN A 26 41.77 31.18 2.81
CA GLN A 26 41.53 32.58 2.38
C GLN A 26 40.78 32.94 1.07
N ASP A 27 39.53 33.39 1.26
CA ASP A 27 39.03 34.77 1.11
C ASP A 27 39.39 35.63 -0.13
N SER A 28 38.36 36.03 -0.88
CA SER A 28 38.15 37.36 -1.50
C SER A 28 36.72 37.42 -2.11
N ALA A 29 36.01 38.54 -2.21
CA ALA A 29 36.36 39.95 -1.95
C ALA A 29 35.20 40.72 -1.27
N MET A 30 35.47 41.97 -0.87
CA MET A 30 34.53 42.91 -0.26
C MET A 30 34.65 44.29 -0.93
N SER A 31 33.53 45.02 -1.03
CA SER A 31 33.47 46.49 -1.19
C SER A 31 32.51 47.02 -0.11
N ALA A 32 32.78 48.04 0.72
CA ALA A 32 33.42 49.37 0.52
C ALA A 32 32.51 50.37 -0.22
N GLU A 33 32.39 51.66 0.15
CA GLU A 33 32.82 52.51 1.31
C GLU A 33 31.98 53.83 1.24
N GLN A 34 31.84 54.79 2.18
CA GLN A 34 32.38 55.15 3.52
C GLN A 34 31.28 55.96 4.33
N PRO A 35 31.52 56.62 5.49
CA PRO A 35 30.46 57.13 6.41
C PRO A 35 30.31 58.67 6.48
N GLN A 36 29.47 59.16 7.41
CA GLN A 36 29.58 60.49 8.05
C GLN A 36 29.47 60.40 9.58
N THR A 37 29.85 61.48 10.29
CA THR A 37 30.58 61.39 11.59
C THR A 37 30.23 62.51 12.57
N GLU A 38 30.22 62.19 13.88
CA GLU A 38 30.35 63.04 15.09
C GLU A 38 29.41 64.24 15.36
N ALA A 39 28.78 64.25 16.55
CA ALA A 39 28.89 65.35 17.53
C ALA A 39 28.48 64.96 18.98
N GLN A 40 29.41 65.17 19.92
CA GLN A 40 29.34 65.73 21.29
C GLN A 40 27.96 66.11 21.93
N LEU A 41 27.76 66.14 23.27
CA LEU A 41 28.45 65.56 24.45
C LEU A 41 27.54 65.73 25.71
N ASN A 42 27.69 64.86 26.71
CA ASN A 42 27.18 64.86 28.11
C ASN A 42 26.30 66.03 28.65
N THR A 43 25.16 65.69 29.27
CA THR A 43 24.66 66.33 30.52
C THR A 43 23.97 65.32 31.44
N ASP A 44 24.58 65.08 32.61
CA ASP A 44 24.04 64.67 33.92
C ASP A 44 23.07 63.46 34.09
N ALA A 45 22.85 63.11 35.36
CA ALA A 45 22.15 61.90 35.82
C ALA A 45 20.87 62.24 36.62
N GLU A 46 20.29 61.23 37.28
CA GLU A 46 19.07 61.31 38.12
C GLU A 46 17.74 61.56 37.39
N THR A 47 17.24 60.51 36.72
CA THR A 47 15.88 60.03 37.07
C THR A 47 15.72 58.55 36.70
N ALA A 48 15.58 57.69 37.72
CA ALA A 48 15.10 56.33 37.53
C ALA A 48 13.56 56.32 37.51
N SER A 49 12.96 55.28 36.92
CA SER A 49 11.51 55.01 36.87
C SER A 49 10.61 56.15 36.35
N THR A 50 10.25 56.11 35.06
CA THR A 50 8.89 55.74 34.56
C THR A 50 8.71 56.01 33.06
N VAL A 51 9.16 55.11 32.17
CA VAL A 51 8.52 54.80 30.87
C VAL A 51 8.84 53.35 30.51
N ALA A 52 7.86 52.44 30.56
CA ALA A 52 7.98 51.05 30.11
C ALA A 52 6.58 50.42 29.97
N ASP A 53 5.68 51.09 29.22
CA ASP A 53 4.28 50.70 29.07
C ASP A 53 3.85 50.80 27.59
N GLY A 54 2.89 49.96 27.17
CA GLY A 54 2.20 50.07 25.87
C GLY A 54 2.85 49.42 24.62
N ALA A 55 3.62 48.32 24.72
CA ALA A 55 4.25 47.71 23.53
C ALA A 55 4.42 46.17 23.48
N VAL A 56 3.97 45.38 24.47
CA VAL A 56 4.20 43.90 24.49
C VAL A 56 2.97 43.07 24.91
N THR A 57 1.88 43.70 25.34
CA THR A 57 0.71 42.99 25.92
C THR A 57 -0.34 42.52 24.90
N ASP A 58 -0.44 43.17 23.73
CA ASP A 58 -1.55 42.92 22.79
C ASP A 58 -1.32 41.71 21.87
N GLY A 59 -0.15 41.06 21.95
CA GLY A 59 0.16 39.85 21.16
C GLY A 59 -0.61 38.59 21.58
N PHE A 60 -1.22 38.57 22.77
CA PHE A 60 -1.95 37.42 23.30
C PHE A 60 -3.47 37.61 23.37
N ALA A 61 -3.95 38.86 23.43
CA ALA A 61 -5.39 39.17 23.50
C ALA A 61 -6.20 38.67 22.28
N LEU A 62 -5.54 38.38 21.15
CA LEU A 62 -6.17 37.86 19.94
C LEU A 62 -6.42 36.33 19.96
N LEU A 63 -6.07 35.63 21.05
CA LEU A 63 -6.35 34.19 21.20
C LEU A 63 -7.56 33.90 22.10
N ASP A 64 -7.99 34.85 22.94
CA ASP A 64 -9.14 34.69 23.84
C ASP A 64 -10.49 34.72 23.11
N ASP A 65 -10.54 35.25 21.88
CA ASP A 65 -11.76 35.45 21.08
C ASP A 65 -12.15 34.23 20.20
N LEU A 66 -11.40 33.13 20.29
CA LEU A 66 -11.85 31.82 19.77
C LEU A 66 -12.90 31.21 20.71
N PRO A 67 -14.00 30.61 20.21
CA PRO A 67 -15.14 30.18 21.02
C PRO A 67 -14.83 28.97 21.92
N THR A 68 -14.15 29.23 23.04
CA THR A 68 -13.69 28.28 24.06
C THR A 68 -14.74 27.91 25.11
N LYS A 69 -16.02 28.26 24.90
CA LYS A 69 -17.13 28.14 25.86
C LYS A 69 -17.29 26.75 26.52
N ASN A 70 -16.86 25.68 25.83
CA ASN A 70 -16.98 24.30 26.30
C ASN A 70 -15.62 23.65 26.67
N GLN A 71 -14.55 24.44 26.89
CA GLN A 71 -13.25 23.97 27.38
C GLN A 71 -12.99 24.49 28.79
N ILE A 72 -12.60 23.62 29.72
CA ILE A 72 -12.21 24.01 31.08
C ILE A 72 -10.69 24.27 31.09
N PRO A 73 -10.21 25.45 31.54
CA PRO A 73 -8.79 25.74 31.68
C PRO A 73 -8.08 24.69 32.55
N PHE A 74 -7.05 24.08 31.98
CA PHE A 74 -6.25 23.02 32.60
C PHE A 74 -4.87 23.58 32.97
N PHE A 75 -4.66 23.91 34.24
CA PHE A 75 -3.47 24.63 34.73
C PHE A 75 -2.77 23.84 35.84
N GLU A 76 -1.47 23.58 35.71
CA GLU A 76 -0.69 22.72 36.64
C GLU A 76 -1.35 21.35 36.92
N ASN A 77 -1.95 20.76 35.89
CA ASN A 77 -2.78 19.56 35.95
C ASN A 77 -4.01 19.65 36.89
N ARG A 78 -4.49 20.87 37.17
CA ARG A 78 -5.71 21.14 37.92
C ARG A 78 -6.74 21.83 37.03
N PHE A 79 -8.02 21.57 37.33
CA PHE A 79 -9.18 22.11 36.63
C PHE A 79 -10.35 22.23 37.61
N ARG A 80 -11.39 22.99 37.25
CA ARG A 80 -12.59 23.17 38.09
C ARG A 80 -13.84 22.84 37.30
N ILE A 81 -14.71 22.01 37.87
CA ILE A 81 -16.03 21.70 37.30
C ILE A 81 -17.09 22.53 38.04
N ASP A 82 -18.07 23.06 37.31
CA ASP A 82 -19.23 23.74 37.89
C ASP A 82 -20.32 22.75 38.34
N SER A 83 -21.30 23.25 39.08
CA SER A 83 -22.52 22.56 39.49
C SER A 83 -23.50 22.30 38.34
N GLU A 84 -23.47 23.10 37.26
CA GLU A 84 -24.41 23.01 36.13
C GLU A 84 -23.94 22.05 35.01
N VAL A 85 -23.04 21.11 35.30
CA VAL A 85 -22.43 20.22 34.30
C VAL A 85 -22.88 18.77 34.51
N ASP A 86 -23.77 18.29 33.63
CA ASP A 86 -24.32 16.93 33.69
C ASP A 86 -23.29 15.83 33.40
N THR A 87 -22.42 16.01 32.40
CA THR A 87 -21.36 15.06 32.00
C THR A 87 -20.11 15.82 31.53
N ILE A 88 -18.91 15.32 31.83
CA ILE A 88 -17.64 15.82 31.28
C ILE A 88 -16.85 14.74 30.55
N THR A 89 -15.93 15.17 29.67
CA THR A 89 -14.97 14.27 29.05
C THR A 89 -13.57 14.86 29.04
N LEU A 90 -12.64 14.15 29.67
CA LEU A 90 -11.23 14.51 29.74
C LEU A 90 -10.48 13.76 28.63
N LEU A 91 -9.76 14.48 27.77
CA LEU A 91 -8.77 13.88 26.86
C LEU A 91 -7.37 14.28 27.33
N MET A 92 -6.75 13.35 28.05
CA MET A 92 -5.50 13.55 28.76
C MET A 92 -4.35 12.96 27.96
N PHE A 93 -3.64 13.77 27.18
CA PHE A 93 -2.46 13.31 26.47
C PHE A 93 -1.33 13.03 27.46
N ARG A 94 -0.67 11.88 27.31
CA ARG A 94 0.42 11.46 28.20
C ARG A 94 1.60 10.95 27.39
N ARG A 95 2.81 11.06 27.96
CA ARG A 95 4.03 10.58 27.29
C ARG A 95 3.84 9.10 26.90
N PRO A 96 4.08 8.70 25.63
CA PRO A 96 3.82 7.33 25.19
C PRO A 96 4.50 6.28 26.06
N GLY A 97 3.76 5.22 26.39
CA GLY A 97 4.23 4.15 27.28
C GLY A 97 4.35 4.55 28.76
N SER A 98 3.76 5.67 29.19
CA SER A 98 3.54 5.96 30.61
C SER A 98 2.22 5.34 31.10
N ALA A 99 2.16 5.08 32.41
CA ALA A 99 0.94 4.61 33.07
C ALA A 99 -0.18 5.66 33.00
N SER A 100 -1.42 5.18 33.07
CA SER A 100 -2.65 5.97 33.03
C SER A 100 -2.66 7.09 34.07
N VAL A 101 -3.37 8.17 33.75
CA VAL A 101 -3.64 9.26 34.68
C VAL A 101 -4.38 8.74 35.92
N VAL A 102 -4.20 9.43 37.05
CA VAL A 102 -5.03 9.28 38.25
C VAL A 102 -5.77 10.61 38.45
N LEU A 103 -7.10 10.57 38.50
CA LEU A 103 -7.89 11.76 38.81
C LEU A 103 -8.18 11.81 40.31
N VAL A 104 -7.96 12.97 40.91
CA VAL A 104 -8.29 13.26 42.31
C VAL A 104 -9.53 14.15 42.32
N ARG A 105 -10.59 13.68 42.98
CA ARG A 105 -11.85 14.41 43.17
C ARG A 105 -11.70 15.54 44.20
N PRO A 106 -12.66 16.49 44.28
CA PRO A 106 -12.69 17.56 45.29
C PRO A 106 -12.70 17.06 46.75
N ASP A 107 -13.19 15.85 47.01
CA ASP A 107 -13.16 15.20 48.32
C ASP A 107 -11.83 14.49 48.65
N GLY A 108 -10.86 14.52 47.74
CA GLY A 108 -9.56 13.85 47.86
C GLY A 108 -9.58 12.35 47.49
N SER A 109 -10.73 11.78 47.13
CA SER A 109 -10.82 10.41 46.62
C SER A 109 -10.17 10.28 45.24
N LYS A 110 -9.69 9.08 44.91
CA LYS A 110 -8.88 8.82 43.71
C LYS A 110 -9.59 7.87 42.76
N LEU A 111 -9.62 8.27 41.50
CA LEU A 111 -10.08 7.48 40.36
C LEU A 111 -8.87 6.99 39.58
N HIS A 112 -8.85 5.68 39.33
CA HIS A 112 -7.85 4.99 38.53
C HIS A 112 -8.58 4.22 37.42
N PHE A 113 -7.94 4.02 36.27
CA PHE A 113 -8.50 3.22 35.17
C PHE A 113 -9.08 1.86 35.64
N ASN A 114 -8.35 1.15 36.52
CA ASN A 114 -8.75 -0.17 37.03
C ASN A 114 -9.89 -0.15 38.07
N THR A 115 -10.36 1.02 38.50
CA THR A 115 -11.54 1.19 39.39
C THR A 115 -12.60 2.12 38.78
N ALA A 116 -12.48 2.43 37.48
CA ALA A 116 -13.36 3.36 36.79
C ALA A 116 -14.82 2.86 36.75
N GLU A 117 -15.02 1.59 36.37
CA GLU A 117 -16.35 0.97 36.29
C GLU A 117 -17.08 0.94 37.64
N GLU A 118 -16.37 0.57 38.72
CA GLU A 118 -16.88 0.61 40.11
C GLU A 118 -17.36 2.02 40.52
N ASN A 119 -16.75 3.05 39.94
CA ASN A 119 -17.05 4.46 40.19
C ASN A 119 -18.01 5.08 39.17
N LYS A 120 -18.59 4.28 38.25
CA LYS A 120 -19.42 4.74 37.12
C LYS A 120 -18.71 5.72 36.16
N VAL A 121 -17.40 5.55 35.98
CA VAL A 121 -16.57 6.32 35.05
C VAL A 121 -16.29 5.46 33.83
N ARG A 122 -16.61 5.95 32.63
CA ARG A 122 -16.18 5.30 31.38
C ARG A 122 -14.76 5.76 31.07
N TRP A 123 -13.82 4.84 30.94
CA TRP A 123 -12.40 5.17 30.77
C TRP A 123 -11.79 4.26 29.71
N HIS A 124 -11.15 4.86 28.70
CA HIS A 124 -10.35 4.16 27.70
C HIS A 124 -8.87 4.55 27.84
N ASP A 125 -8.06 3.58 28.25
CA ASP A 125 -6.61 3.68 28.36
C ASP A 125 -5.95 3.42 27.00
N ALA A 126 -5.26 4.42 26.44
CA ALA A 126 -4.50 4.29 25.20
C ALA A 126 -3.00 4.54 25.41
N ALA A 127 -2.17 4.07 24.48
CA ALA A 127 -0.71 4.13 24.60
C ALA A 127 -0.14 5.55 24.79
N SER A 128 -0.87 6.59 24.37
CA SER A 128 -0.48 8.02 24.40
C SER A 128 -1.55 8.96 24.99
N TYR A 129 -2.72 8.46 25.41
CA TYR A 129 -3.78 9.28 26.00
C TYR A 129 -4.71 8.47 26.90
N ASP A 130 -5.37 9.14 27.85
CA ASP A 130 -6.58 8.65 28.51
C ASP A 130 -7.79 9.42 27.98
N LEU A 131 -8.83 8.71 27.54
CA LEU A 131 -10.14 9.30 27.23
C LEU A 131 -11.11 8.86 28.33
N ILE A 132 -11.59 9.82 29.12
CA ILE A 132 -12.32 9.57 30.37
C ILE A 132 -13.64 10.36 30.34
N GLU A 133 -14.75 9.73 30.67
CA GLU A 133 -16.09 10.32 30.74
C GLU A 133 -16.68 10.09 32.14
N ILE A 134 -17.21 11.16 32.73
CA ILE A 134 -17.76 11.16 34.09
C ILE A 134 -19.14 11.81 34.05
N ASP A 135 -20.17 11.00 34.33
CA ASP A 135 -21.54 11.47 34.55
C ASP A 135 -21.72 12.01 35.97
N ASN A 136 -22.48 13.10 36.09
CA ASN A 136 -22.77 13.84 37.33
C ASN A 136 -21.49 14.09 38.17
N PRO A 137 -20.46 14.72 37.60
CA PRO A 137 -19.18 14.93 38.26
C PRO A 137 -19.33 15.79 39.52
N MET A 138 -18.58 15.46 40.57
CA MET A 138 -18.54 16.24 41.81
C MET A 138 -18.07 17.70 41.53
N PRO A 139 -18.86 18.74 41.84
CA PRO A 139 -18.48 20.13 41.57
C PRO A 139 -17.26 20.57 42.41
N GLY A 140 -16.44 21.46 41.85
CA GLY A 140 -15.26 22.00 42.53
C GLY A 140 -13.92 21.67 41.87
N PRO A 141 -12.79 21.77 42.62
CA PRO A 141 -11.45 21.59 42.07
C PRO A 141 -11.08 20.10 41.94
N TRP A 142 -10.62 19.71 40.76
CA TRP A 142 -10.08 18.39 40.44
C TRP A 142 -8.59 18.50 40.09
N GLN A 143 -7.86 17.40 40.29
CA GLN A 143 -6.45 17.31 39.90
C GLN A 143 -6.16 16.00 39.15
N ALA A 144 -5.50 16.09 38.01
CA ALA A 144 -4.93 14.96 37.29
C ALA A 144 -3.47 14.72 37.70
N ILE A 145 -3.07 13.47 37.85
CA ILE A 145 -1.71 13.05 38.21
C ILE A 145 -1.22 12.02 37.20
N GLY A 146 -0.13 12.32 36.51
CA GLY A 146 0.47 11.43 35.50
C GLY A 146 1.62 12.11 34.76
N ARG A 147 2.17 11.45 33.74
CA ARG A 147 3.13 12.07 32.79
C ARG A 147 2.38 12.78 31.66
N ILE A 148 1.48 13.66 32.09
CA ILE A 148 0.56 14.45 31.26
C ILE A 148 1.37 15.45 30.42
N LEU A 149 0.95 15.67 29.17
CA LEU A 149 1.57 16.60 28.23
C LEU A 149 0.82 17.96 28.25
N PRO A 150 1.50 19.10 28.01
CA PRO A 150 0.87 20.44 28.04
C PRO A 150 -0.35 20.61 27.13
N GLU A 151 -0.43 19.82 26.05
CA GLU A 151 -1.49 19.85 25.06
C GLU A 151 -2.77 19.09 25.50
N SER A 152 -2.82 18.62 26.76
CA SER A 152 -3.99 17.97 27.36
C SER A 152 -5.12 18.95 27.65
N ARG A 153 -6.37 18.56 27.32
CA ARG A 153 -7.54 19.43 27.48
C ARG A 153 -8.66 18.71 28.22
N VAL A 154 -9.32 19.45 29.12
CA VAL A 154 -10.59 19.01 29.74
C VAL A 154 -11.73 19.68 28.99
N MET A 155 -12.57 18.87 28.34
CA MET A 155 -13.70 19.37 27.56
C MET A 155 -15.03 19.05 28.26
N VAL A 156 -15.97 19.99 28.19
CA VAL A 156 -17.36 19.73 28.55
C VAL A 156 -18.07 19.29 27.27
N LEU A 157 -18.36 18.00 27.15
CA LEU A 157 -19.08 17.45 26.01
C LEU A 157 -20.59 17.55 26.27
N THR A 158 -21.17 18.70 25.95
CA THR A 158 -22.62 18.93 26.13
C THR A 158 -23.40 18.39 24.94
N ASP A 159 -23.06 18.83 23.73
CA ASP A 159 -23.81 18.57 22.51
C ASP A 159 -22.82 18.44 21.35
N ILE A 160 -22.19 17.26 21.23
CA ILE A 160 -21.41 16.95 20.02
C ILE A 160 -22.38 16.71 18.86
N LYS A 161 -22.21 17.49 17.79
CA LYS A 161 -22.83 17.29 16.48
C LYS A 161 -21.76 17.08 15.41
N LEU A 162 -22.10 16.27 14.41
CA LEU A 162 -21.34 16.15 13.18
C LEU A 162 -22.01 17.06 12.14
N ASP A 163 -21.24 18.01 11.63
CA ASP A 163 -21.63 18.95 10.58
C ASP A 163 -20.86 18.57 9.31
N VAL A 164 -21.56 18.43 8.19
CA VAL A 164 -20.98 17.95 6.93
C VAL A 164 -21.59 18.74 5.79
N ASP A 165 -20.75 19.30 4.93
CA ASP A 165 -21.22 20.04 3.77
C ASP A 165 -22.02 19.10 2.84
N PRO A 166 -23.14 19.56 2.24
CA PRO A 166 -23.97 18.70 1.41
C PRO A 166 -23.22 18.25 0.15
N LEU A 167 -23.40 16.99 -0.23
CA LEU A 167 -22.86 16.47 -1.49
C LEU A 167 -23.46 17.24 -2.70
N PRO A 168 -22.67 17.45 -3.78
CA PRO A 168 -23.18 18.09 -4.99
C PRO A 168 -24.33 17.32 -5.64
N ASP A 169 -25.26 18.06 -6.27
CA ASP A 169 -26.33 17.48 -7.08
C ASP A 169 -25.79 16.70 -8.29
N ASN A 170 -26.51 15.63 -8.64
CA ASN A 170 -26.28 14.77 -9.81
C ASN A 170 -24.84 14.26 -9.86
N LEU A 171 -24.46 13.46 -8.86
CA LEU A 171 -23.24 12.69 -8.87
C LEU A 171 -23.31 11.56 -9.91
N MET A 172 -22.17 11.18 -10.49
CA MET A 172 -22.06 10.11 -11.48
C MET A 172 -21.17 8.96 -11.01
N VAL A 173 -21.47 7.73 -11.47
CA VAL A 173 -20.62 6.56 -11.22
C VAL A 173 -19.20 6.83 -11.71
N GLY A 174 -18.23 6.55 -10.85
CA GLY A 174 -16.81 6.76 -11.09
C GLY A 174 -16.30 8.19 -10.82
N GLU A 175 -17.16 9.13 -10.47
CA GLU A 175 -16.80 10.51 -10.14
C GLU A 175 -16.02 10.61 -8.82
N THR A 176 -14.99 11.47 -8.79
CA THR A 176 -14.26 11.82 -7.57
C THR A 176 -14.88 13.07 -6.94
N VAL A 177 -15.34 12.95 -5.70
CA VAL A 177 -16.03 14.00 -4.97
C VAL A 177 -15.27 14.37 -3.71
N LYS A 178 -15.12 15.69 -3.47
CA LYS A 178 -14.58 16.25 -2.23
C LYS A 178 -15.68 16.35 -1.17
N VAL A 179 -15.38 15.97 0.06
CA VAL A 179 -16.21 16.21 1.25
C VAL A 179 -15.41 16.96 2.31
N THR A 180 -16.12 17.82 3.01
CA THR A 180 -15.62 18.58 4.16
C THR A 180 -16.59 18.41 5.32
N ALA A 181 -16.06 18.07 6.50
CA ALA A 181 -16.83 17.81 7.71
C ALA A 181 -16.16 18.41 8.96
N ARG A 182 -16.99 18.77 9.94
CA ARG A 182 -16.60 19.48 11.17
C ARG A 182 -17.28 18.78 12.35
N VAL A 183 -16.54 18.59 13.43
CA VAL A 183 -17.17 18.15 14.70
C VAL A 183 -17.43 19.39 15.53
N LEU A 184 -18.69 19.64 15.86
CA LEU A 184 -19.13 20.78 16.67
C LEU A 184 -19.40 20.31 18.11
N ASN A 185 -19.14 21.15 19.11
CA ASN A 185 -19.56 20.97 20.51
C ASN A 185 -20.26 22.26 20.96
N GLY A 186 -21.56 22.17 21.31
CA GLY A 186 -22.35 23.34 21.71
C GLY A 186 -22.48 24.42 20.63
N GLY A 187 -22.34 24.04 19.36
CA GLY A 187 -22.36 24.95 18.20
C GLY A 187 -21.00 25.57 17.82
N ALA A 188 -19.93 25.36 18.60
CA ALA A 188 -18.58 25.75 18.24
C ALA A 188 -17.79 24.57 17.66
N ALA A 189 -16.98 24.78 16.63
CA ALA A 189 -16.13 23.71 16.08
C ALA A 189 -15.07 23.26 17.10
N ILE A 190 -14.84 21.94 17.21
CA ILE A 190 -13.77 21.35 18.02
C ILE A 190 -12.43 21.52 17.28
N ASN A 191 -11.92 22.76 17.23
CA ASN A 191 -10.51 23.01 16.94
C ASN A 191 -9.68 22.61 18.16
N ALA A 192 -9.46 21.29 18.28
CA ALA A 192 -8.52 20.70 19.21
C ALA A 192 -7.53 19.88 18.37
N ARG A 193 -6.39 20.52 18.08
CA ARG A 193 -5.26 20.05 17.27
C ARG A 193 -4.72 18.66 17.64
N GLU A 194 -5.12 18.16 18.80
CA GLU A 194 -4.71 16.89 19.37
C GLU A 194 -5.81 15.81 19.26
N PHE A 195 -7.09 16.20 19.14
CA PHE A 195 -8.20 15.26 18.90
C PHE A 195 -8.11 14.63 17.50
N SER A 196 -7.59 15.32 16.49
CA SER A 196 -7.54 14.81 15.12
C SER A 196 -6.61 13.60 14.94
N ASP A 197 -5.60 13.44 15.82
CA ASP A 197 -4.81 12.21 15.92
C ASP A 197 -5.65 11.00 16.40
N VAL A 198 -6.81 11.23 17.03
CA VAL A 198 -7.69 10.20 17.62
C VAL A 198 -8.98 10.00 16.82
N LEU A 199 -9.54 11.08 16.26
CA LEU A 199 -10.78 11.05 15.49
C LEU A 199 -10.56 10.43 14.10
N MET A 200 -11.54 9.65 13.65
CA MET A 200 -11.64 9.19 12.26
C MET A 200 -13.07 9.45 11.78
N LEU A 201 -13.20 10.06 10.61
CA LEU A 201 -14.45 10.20 9.88
C LEU A 201 -14.59 9.03 8.91
N GLU A 202 -15.67 8.28 9.02
CA GLU A 202 -16.06 7.16 8.16
C GLU A 202 -17.20 7.63 7.24
N VAL A 203 -17.08 7.40 5.93
CA VAL A 203 -18.11 7.74 4.93
C VAL A 203 -18.66 6.47 4.32
N ILE A 204 -19.95 6.24 4.51
CA ILE A 204 -20.68 5.09 3.94
C ILE A 204 -21.87 5.57 3.10
N PHE A 205 -22.24 4.76 2.11
CA PHE A 205 -23.47 4.92 1.33
C PHE A 205 -24.33 3.69 1.56
N ILE A 206 -25.60 3.91 1.92
CA ILE A 206 -26.58 2.85 2.21
C ILE A 206 -27.56 2.80 1.04
N SER A 207 -27.78 1.63 0.44
CA SER A 207 -28.84 1.51 -0.57
C SER A 207 -30.20 1.73 0.06
N THR A 208 -31.07 2.54 -0.57
CA THR A 208 -32.49 2.64 -0.17
C THR A 208 -33.26 1.33 -0.41
N ASN A 209 -32.65 0.37 -1.12
CA ASN A 209 -33.22 -0.91 -1.50
C ASN A 209 -34.57 -0.78 -2.24
N ASN A 210 -34.73 0.31 -3.01
CA ASN A 210 -35.86 0.49 -3.92
C ASN A 210 -35.63 -0.34 -5.20
N ALA A 211 -36.67 -1.08 -5.63
CA ALA A 211 -36.64 -1.96 -6.80
C ALA A 211 -36.60 -1.22 -8.15
N ASP A 212 -36.90 0.09 -8.17
CA ASP A 212 -36.85 0.93 -9.37
C ASP A 212 -35.42 1.32 -9.82
N TYR A 213 -34.37 0.93 -9.06
CA TYR A 213 -32.98 1.35 -9.27
C TYR A 213 -31.98 0.18 -9.26
N ASP A 214 -30.87 0.33 -10.00
CA ASP A 214 -29.81 -0.68 -10.17
C ASP A 214 -29.10 -1.12 -8.86
N ASN A 215 -29.29 -0.36 -7.77
CA ASN A 215 -28.78 -0.67 -6.44
C ASN A 215 -29.77 -1.43 -5.54
N PHE A 216 -30.88 -1.94 -6.08
CA PHE A 216 -31.72 -2.93 -5.41
C PHE A 216 -30.91 -4.15 -4.95
N GLY A 217 -31.19 -4.66 -3.74
CA GLY A 217 -30.47 -5.77 -3.13
C GLY A 217 -29.01 -5.47 -2.74
N ARG A 218 -28.53 -4.23 -2.90
CA ARG A 218 -27.21 -3.81 -2.38
C ARG A 218 -27.31 -3.46 -0.90
N GLY A 219 -26.21 -3.65 -0.17
CA GLY A 219 -26.12 -3.34 1.25
C GLY A 219 -25.53 -1.96 1.52
N ILE A 220 -24.67 -1.91 2.54
CA ILE A 220 -23.85 -0.74 2.88
C ILE A 220 -22.53 -0.81 2.09
N ILE A 221 -22.09 0.30 1.52
CA ILE A 221 -20.77 0.45 0.93
C ILE A 221 -19.98 1.48 1.76
N GLN A 222 -18.84 1.08 2.31
CA GLN A 222 -17.87 2.00 2.89
C GLN A 222 -17.01 2.57 1.76
N VAL A 223 -17.01 3.88 1.60
CA VAL A 223 -16.39 4.56 0.45
C VAL A 223 -15.09 5.26 0.84
N ALA A 224 -15.01 5.81 2.06
CA ALA A 224 -13.81 6.49 2.54
C ALA A 224 -13.64 6.50 4.06
N THR A 225 -12.42 6.78 4.51
CA THR A 225 -12.08 7.15 5.89
C THR A 225 -11.09 8.30 5.89
N PHE A 226 -11.37 9.36 6.64
CA PHE A 226 -10.57 10.59 6.68
C PHE A 226 -10.09 10.93 8.09
N ARG A 227 -8.96 11.64 8.15
CA ARG A 227 -8.30 12.11 9.38
C ARG A 227 -7.70 13.48 9.11
N ASP A 228 -7.77 14.36 10.10
CA ASP A 228 -7.27 15.73 10.07
C ASP A 228 -5.77 15.73 10.51
N ASP A 229 -4.92 15.15 9.65
CA ASP A 229 -3.47 14.98 9.84
C ASP A 229 -2.59 15.58 8.72
N GLY A 230 -3.20 16.23 7.72
CA GLY A 230 -2.57 16.91 6.59
C GLY A 230 -1.92 15.96 5.58
N ARG A 231 -2.51 14.77 5.38
CA ARG A 231 -2.04 13.77 4.42
C ARG A 231 -3.14 13.34 3.45
N GLY A 232 -2.74 12.82 2.30
CA GLY A 232 -3.67 12.43 1.25
C GLY A 232 -4.37 13.64 0.66
N PHE A 233 -5.66 13.78 0.96
CA PHE A 233 -6.55 14.83 0.44
C PHE A 233 -6.99 15.86 1.51
N ASP A 234 -6.37 15.81 2.68
CA ASP A 234 -6.61 16.79 3.75
C ASP A 234 -5.82 18.09 3.53
N GLU A 235 -6.49 19.25 3.60
CA GLU A 235 -5.90 20.55 3.25
C GLU A 235 -4.90 21.08 4.28
N ARG A 236 -5.17 20.86 5.57
CA ARG A 236 -4.44 21.50 6.68
C ARG A 236 -4.38 20.57 7.87
N ALA A 237 -3.17 20.13 8.22
CA ALA A 237 -2.97 19.30 9.39
C ALA A 237 -3.48 19.97 10.68
N ARG A 238 -4.52 19.36 11.26
CA ARG A 238 -4.99 19.53 12.63
C ARG A 238 -5.75 20.84 12.89
N ASP A 239 -6.63 21.23 11.96
CA ASP A 239 -7.49 22.42 12.09
C ASP A 239 -8.95 22.14 12.53
N GLY A 240 -9.31 20.87 12.72
CA GLY A 240 -10.65 20.42 13.11
C GLY A 240 -11.61 20.22 11.94
N VAL A 241 -11.16 20.38 10.70
CA VAL A 241 -11.97 20.27 9.48
C VAL A 241 -11.50 19.07 8.65
N PHE A 242 -12.17 17.93 8.82
CA PHE A 242 -11.90 16.71 8.08
C PHE A 242 -12.20 16.94 6.60
N THR A 243 -11.14 17.08 5.80
CA THR A 243 -11.22 17.28 4.35
C THR A 243 -10.71 16.03 3.64
N GLY A 244 -11.37 15.64 2.55
CA GLY A 244 -10.89 14.54 1.73
C GLY A 244 -11.69 14.31 0.46
N GLU A 245 -11.15 13.50 -0.43
CA GLU A 245 -11.75 13.14 -1.72
C GLU A 245 -11.94 11.62 -1.81
N PHE A 246 -13.01 11.19 -2.48
CA PHE A 246 -13.28 9.78 -2.73
C PHE A 246 -13.95 9.53 -4.08
N LYS A 247 -13.71 8.34 -4.65
CA LYS A 247 -14.30 7.90 -5.91
C LYS A 247 -15.61 7.14 -5.65
N LEU A 248 -16.65 7.47 -6.40
CA LEU A 248 -17.95 6.77 -6.41
C LEU A 248 -17.88 5.48 -7.24
N ASP A 249 -17.03 4.55 -6.82
CA ASP A 249 -16.70 3.31 -7.56
C ASP A 249 -17.72 2.17 -7.31
N PHE A 250 -19.00 2.48 -7.42
CA PHE A 250 -20.11 1.55 -7.18
C PHE A 250 -21.30 1.80 -8.12
N VAL A 251 -22.29 0.91 -8.11
CA VAL A 251 -23.41 0.95 -9.07
C VAL A 251 -24.31 2.18 -8.89
N ALA A 252 -24.87 2.65 -9.99
CA ALA A 252 -25.89 3.69 -10.03
C ALA A 252 -27.13 3.32 -9.19
N GLY A 253 -27.95 4.31 -8.86
CA GLY A 253 -29.19 4.13 -8.10
C GLY A 253 -29.36 5.11 -6.95
N GLN A 254 -30.34 4.85 -6.08
CA GLN A 254 -30.71 5.78 -5.00
C GLN A 254 -30.02 5.40 -3.69
N TRP A 255 -29.10 6.24 -3.21
CA TRP A 255 -28.23 5.98 -2.07
C TRP A 255 -28.41 7.04 -0.99
N THR A 256 -28.46 6.62 0.28
CA THR A 256 -28.44 7.50 1.46
C THR A 256 -26.98 7.68 1.92
N PRO A 257 -26.39 8.89 1.85
CA PRO A 257 -25.07 9.16 2.38
C PRO A 257 -25.11 9.20 3.92
N LYS A 258 -24.17 8.53 4.57
CA LYS A 258 -24.06 8.53 6.03
C LYS A 258 -22.60 8.69 6.48
N TYR A 259 -22.41 9.62 7.39
CA TYR A 259 -21.13 10.05 7.93
C TYR A 259 -21.05 9.66 9.39
N MET A 260 -19.94 9.06 9.82
CA MET A 260 -19.80 8.58 11.19
C MET A 260 -18.44 8.97 11.75
N VAL A 261 -18.40 9.69 12.86
CA VAL A 261 -17.18 9.94 13.63
C VAL A 261 -17.17 9.02 14.84
N ARG A 262 -16.13 8.18 14.93
CA ARG A 262 -15.97 7.19 16.00
C ARG A 262 -14.79 7.53 16.90
N THR A 263 -14.98 7.32 18.19
CA THR A 263 -13.94 7.31 19.24
C THR A 263 -14.16 6.08 20.13
N ALA A 264 -13.25 5.82 21.07
CA ALA A 264 -13.40 4.70 21.99
C ALA A 264 -14.61 4.80 22.94
N LEU A 265 -15.11 6.02 23.22
CA LEU A 265 -16.28 6.23 24.08
C LEU A 265 -17.54 6.69 23.32
N TYR A 266 -17.38 7.34 22.17
CA TYR A 266 -18.49 7.95 21.42
C TYR A 266 -18.56 7.49 19.97
N THR A 267 -19.77 7.43 19.45
CA THR A 267 -20.04 7.53 18.01
C THR A 267 -20.99 8.69 17.79
N ARG A 268 -20.79 9.42 16.70
CA ARG A 268 -21.73 10.41 16.17
C ARG A 268 -21.97 10.12 14.70
N GLU A 269 -23.23 10.11 14.31
CA GLU A 269 -23.65 9.76 12.96
C GLU A 269 -24.50 10.90 12.41
N LEU A 270 -24.30 11.24 11.14
CA LEU A 270 -25.15 12.14 10.36
C LEU A 270 -25.59 11.39 9.11
N GLU A 271 -26.89 11.35 8.87
CA GLU A 271 -27.51 10.76 7.69
C GLU A 271 -28.08 11.92 6.85
N GLN A 272 -27.66 12.03 5.59
CA GLN A 272 -28.14 13.05 4.65
C GLN A 272 -29.33 12.51 3.84
N GLU A 273 -30.05 13.39 3.14
CA GLU A 273 -31.18 12.96 2.29
C GLU A 273 -30.73 12.01 1.16
N PRO A 274 -31.56 11.02 0.74
CA PRO A 274 -31.16 10.06 -0.29
C PRO A 274 -30.98 10.70 -1.66
N LEU A 275 -29.76 10.63 -2.20
CA LEU A 275 -29.40 11.14 -3.52
C LEU A 275 -29.49 10.05 -4.59
N ILE A 276 -29.53 10.46 -5.86
CA ILE A 276 -29.49 9.55 -7.01
C ILE A 276 -28.10 9.63 -7.64
N LEU A 277 -27.35 8.53 -7.58
CA LEU A 277 -26.10 8.34 -8.32
C LEU A 277 -26.44 7.92 -9.75
N LYS A 278 -26.13 8.79 -10.72
CA LYS A 278 -26.35 8.52 -12.15
C LYS A 278 -25.28 7.59 -12.72
N PRO A 279 -25.57 6.81 -13.78
CA PRO A 279 -24.53 6.14 -14.57
C PRO A 279 -23.47 7.12 -15.08
N ALA A 280 -22.32 6.61 -15.52
CA ALA A 280 -21.31 7.44 -16.15
C ALA A 280 -21.88 8.12 -17.42
N PRO A 281 -21.53 9.40 -17.70
CA PRO A 281 -22.14 10.19 -18.77
C PRO A 281 -21.67 9.80 -20.17
N ILE A 282 -20.74 8.85 -20.29
CA ILE A 282 -20.16 8.39 -21.55
C ILE A 282 -20.18 6.86 -21.58
N THR A 283 -20.67 6.29 -22.67
CA THR A 283 -20.61 4.85 -22.97
C THR A 283 -19.63 4.60 -24.12
N PRO A 284 -18.50 3.88 -23.89
CA PRO A 284 -17.61 3.49 -24.98
C PRO A 284 -18.24 2.39 -25.84
N GLN A 285 -18.07 2.49 -27.16
CA GLN A 285 -18.40 1.43 -28.11
C GLN A 285 -17.15 1.09 -28.92
N ILE A 286 -16.87 -0.20 -29.08
CA ILE A 286 -15.64 -0.70 -29.70
C ILE A 286 -15.98 -1.29 -31.07
N GLU A 287 -15.29 -0.82 -32.10
CA GLU A 287 -15.37 -1.34 -33.46
C GLU A 287 -13.99 -1.92 -33.83
N LEU A 288 -13.92 -3.24 -34.04
CA LEU A 288 -12.66 -3.94 -34.29
C LEU A 288 -12.24 -3.83 -35.76
N ALA A 289 -10.93 -3.68 -35.99
CA ALA A 289 -10.32 -3.70 -37.31
C ALA A 289 -10.63 -5.01 -38.05
N ALA A 290 -11.08 -4.89 -39.31
CA ALA A 290 -11.35 -6.05 -40.17
C ALA A 290 -10.08 -6.63 -40.81
N THR A 291 -9.02 -5.83 -40.94
CA THR A 291 -7.70 -6.25 -41.44
C THR A 291 -6.60 -5.96 -40.44
N ASP A 292 -5.45 -6.64 -40.58
CA ASP A 292 -4.32 -6.46 -39.67
C ASP A 292 -3.63 -5.08 -39.83
N THR A 293 -3.97 -4.34 -40.89
CA THR A 293 -3.44 -2.99 -41.18
C THR A 293 -4.35 -1.85 -40.75
N ASP A 294 -5.62 -2.11 -40.42
CA ASP A 294 -6.56 -1.08 -39.98
C ASP A 294 -6.45 -0.82 -38.47
N HIS A 295 -6.89 0.36 -38.04
CA HIS A 295 -7.00 0.71 -36.62
C HIS A 295 -8.32 0.17 -36.03
N HIS A 296 -8.27 -0.32 -34.79
CA HIS A 296 -9.48 -0.51 -33.99
C HIS A 296 -10.00 0.86 -33.56
N GLN A 297 -11.30 1.02 -33.36
CA GLN A 297 -11.90 2.30 -32.97
C GLN A 297 -12.67 2.18 -31.66
N VAL A 298 -12.55 3.21 -30.80
CA VAL A 298 -13.34 3.33 -29.57
C VAL A 298 -14.09 4.66 -29.62
N VAL A 299 -15.40 4.59 -29.81
CA VAL A 299 -16.31 5.73 -29.93
C VAL A 299 -16.94 6.02 -28.57
N PHE A 300 -16.65 7.17 -27.98
CA PHE A 300 -17.12 7.56 -26.65
C PHE A 300 -18.45 8.33 -26.74
N LYS A 301 -19.59 7.63 -26.67
CA LYS A 301 -20.91 8.23 -26.87
C LYS A 301 -21.45 8.85 -25.57
N LEU A 302 -21.69 10.17 -25.59
CA LEU A 302 -22.35 10.90 -24.51
C LEU A 302 -23.80 10.42 -24.31
N THR A 303 -24.16 10.07 -23.07
CA THR A 303 -25.48 9.52 -22.70
C THR A 303 -26.26 10.41 -21.74
N GLU A 304 -25.60 11.25 -20.92
CA GLU A 304 -26.25 12.16 -19.97
C GLU A 304 -26.45 13.55 -20.62
N PRO A 305 -27.71 13.97 -20.90
CA PRO A 305 -27.98 15.24 -21.59
C PRO A 305 -27.79 16.48 -20.70
N GLY A 306 -27.51 16.31 -19.40
CA GLY A 306 -27.11 17.42 -18.53
C GLY A 306 -25.69 17.91 -18.74
N VAL A 307 -24.82 17.15 -19.41
CA VAL A 307 -23.39 17.47 -19.58
C VAL A 307 -23.15 18.31 -20.84
N VAL A 308 -22.33 19.36 -20.74
CA VAL A 308 -21.95 20.21 -21.87
C VAL A 308 -20.97 19.45 -22.76
N ALA A 309 -21.43 18.94 -23.90
CA ALA A 309 -20.62 18.15 -24.83
C ALA A 309 -19.29 18.84 -25.20
N ASP A 310 -19.34 20.13 -25.56
CA ASP A 310 -18.19 20.96 -25.95
C ASP A 310 -17.11 21.13 -24.86
N SER A 311 -17.41 20.74 -23.62
CA SER A 311 -16.47 20.79 -22.48
C SER A 311 -15.79 19.45 -22.18
N LEU A 312 -16.16 18.37 -22.88
CA LEU A 312 -15.64 17.04 -22.60
C LEU A 312 -14.18 16.89 -23.01
N LEU A 313 -13.36 16.51 -22.03
CA LEU A 313 -11.98 16.11 -22.18
C LEU A 313 -11.84 14.67 -21.71
N ILE A 314 -11.48 13.76 -22.63
CA ILE A 314 -11.30 12.34 -22.36
C ILE A 314 -9.82 12.03 -22.46
N GLN A 315 -9.16 11.68 -21.36
CA GLN A 315 -7.74 11.31 -21.37
C GLN A 315 -7.51 9.96 -20.72
N GLY A 316 -6.45 9.27 -21.13
CA GLY A 316 -6.23 7.91 -20.66
C GLY A 316 -4.95 7.28 -21.17
N ARG A 317 -4.85 5.98 -20.94
CA ARG A 317 -3.75 5.13 -21.38
C ARG A 317 -4.32 3.86 -21.97
N ILE A 318 -3.83 3.47 -23.14
CA ILE A 318 -4.05 2.14 -23.70
C ILE A 318 -2.81 1.28 -23.46
N ARG A 319 -3.01 0.10 -22.87
CA ARG A 319 -2.05 -1.00 -22.83
C ARG A 319 -2.39 -2.02 -23.90
N TYR A 320 -1.40 -2.38 -24.70
CA TYR A 320 -1.53 -3.27 -25.86
C TYR A 320 -1.12 -4.72 -25.53
N PRO A 321 -1.40 -5.69 -26.43
CA PRO A 321 -0.99 -7.09 -26.25
C PRO A 321 0.53 -7.32 -26.11
N ASP A 322 1.36 -6.45 -26.71
CA ASP A 322 2.82 -6.49 -26.61
C ASP A 322 3.36 -5.92 -25.28
N GLY A 323 2.47 -5.43 -24.40
CA GLY A 323 2.82 -4.78 -23.14
C GLY A 323 3.24 -3.31 -23.27
N SER A 324 3.25 -2.73 -24.47
CA SER A 324 3.45 -1.30 -24.66
C SER A 324 2.26 -0.49 -24.11
N ILE A 325 2.52 0.77 -23.75
CA ILE A 325 1.52 1.69 -23.20
C ILE A 325 1.63 3.03 -23.93
N ASP A 326 0.60 3.42 -24.66
CA ASP A 326 0.51 4.73 -25.31
C ASP A 326 -0.54 5.60 -24.58
N PRO A 327 -0.24 6.87 -24.25
CA PRO A 327 -1.24 7.80 -23.71
C PRO A 327 -2.14 8.34 -24.82
N PHE A 328 -3.38 8.69 -24.49
CA PHE A 328 -4.29 9.39 -25.40
C PHE A 328 -5.03 10.53 -24.71
N ALA A 329 -5.43 11.53 -25.51
CA ALA A 329 -6.32 12.61 -25.10
C ALA A 329 -7.23 12.98 -26.29
N LEU A 330 -8.52 13.15 -26.01
CA LEU A 330 -9.55 13.62 -26.93
C LEU A 330 -10.19 14.89 -26.33
N ASN A 331 -10.45 15.86 -27.18
CA ASN A 331 -11.11 17.12 -26.86
C ASN A 331 -12.28 17.29 -27.83
N ALA A 332 -13.46 17.64 -27.33
CA ALA A 332 -14.67 17.78 -28.15
C ALA A 332 -14.51 18.79 -29.32
N GLN A 333 -13.62 19.79 -29.19
CA GLN A 333 -13.35 20.75 -30.27
C GLN A 333 -12.54 20.15 -31.44
N ASP A 334 -11.60 19.25 -31.15
CA ASP A 334 -10.72 18.63 -32.15
C ASP A 334 -11.28 17.30 -32.69
N ASN A 335 -12.14 16.64 -31.91
CA ASN A 335 -12.71 15.33 -32.19
C ASN A 335 -14.19 15.28 -31.72
N PRO A 336 -15.13 15.85 -32.50
CA PRO A 336 -16.54 15.98 -32.09
C PRO A 336 -17.28 14.63 -32.01
N ASP A 337 -16.83 13.63 -32.76
CA ASP A 337 -17.32 12.25 -32.69
C ASP A 337 -16.69 11.43 -31.53
N ALA A 338 -15.85 12.08 -30.70
CA ALA A 338 -15.15 11.51 -29.55
C ALA A 338 -14.57 10.11 -29.82
N THR A 339 -13.90 9.94 -30.96
CA THR A 339 -13.45 8.63 -31.46
C THR A 339 -11.94 8.47 -31.35
N LEU A 340 -11.49 7.49 -30.55
CA LEU A 340 -10.09 7.10 -30.44
C LEU A 340 -9.73 6.09 -31.53
N GLN A 341 -8.67 6.38 -32.30
CA GLN A 341 -8.04 5.43 -33.22
C GLN A 341 -6.97 4.63 -32.45
N VAL A 342 -7.15 3.32 -32.32
CA VAL A 342 -6.27 2.40 -31.62
C VAL A 342 -5.45 1.60 -32.62
N LEU A 343 -4.12 1.66 -32.52
CA LEU A 343 -3.23 0.88 -33.40
C LEU A 343 -3.43 -0.62 -33.19
N ASN A 344 -3.72 -1.37 -34.26
CA ASN A 344 -3.67 -2.81 -34.19
C ASN A 344 -2.20 -3.28 -34.03
N LYS A 345 -1.87 -3.84 -32.87
CA LYS A 345 -0.57 -4.47 -32.56
C LYS A 345 -0.69 -6.01 -32.51
N GLY A 346 -1.69 -6.57 -33.21
CA GLY A 346 -1.97 -8.00 -33.29
C GLY A 346 -2.95 -8.53 -32.24
N PHE A 347 -2.93 -9.84 -32.03
CA PHE A 347 -3.87 -10.57 -31.16
C PHE A 347 -3.53 -10.45 -29.67
N GLY A 348 -4.56 -10.52 -28.81
CA GLY A 348 -4.46 -10.44 -27.36
C GLY A 348 -5.37 -9.37 -26.75
N SER A 349 -5.12 -8.99 -25.49
CA SER A 349 -5.93 -8.00 -24.77
C SER A 349 -5.44 -6.57 -24.96
N TYR A 350 -6.39 -5.70 -25.29
CA TYR A 350 -6.27 -4.24 -25.32
C TYR A 350 -7.01 -3.70 -24.12
N ILE A 351 -6.35 -2.88 -23.30
CA ILE A 351 -6.88 -2.42 -22.02
C ILE A 351 -6.76 -0.89 -21.93
N LEU A 352 -7.90 -0.23 -21.72
CA LEU A 352 -8.03 1.21 -21.61
C LEU A 352 -8.35 1.64 -20.17
N GLU A 353 -7.43 2.41 -19.59
CA GLU A 353 -7.70 3.25 -18.42
C GLU A 353 -8.17 4.62 -18.94
N THR A 354 -9.37 5.07 -18.56
CA THR A 354 -9.94 6.32 -19.09
C THR A 354 -10.46 7.21 -17.96
N ALA A 355 -10.05 8.48 -17.96
CA ALA A 355 -10.59 9.53 -17.11
C ALA A 355 -11.30 10.59 -17.98
N VAL A 356 -12.49 10.99 -17.55
CA VAL A 356 -13.34 11.97 -18.23
C VAL A 356 -13.49 13.19 -17.34
N PHE A 357 -13.29 14.35 -17.94
CA PHE A 357 -13.44 15.66 -17.32
C PHE A 357 -14.46 16.44 -18.14
N GLY A 358 -15.23 17.31 -17.49
CA GLY A 358 -16.15 18.19 -18.19
C GLY A 358 -17.02 18.99 -17.24
N ASN A 359 -17.86 19.83 -17.84
CA ASN A 359 -18.73 20.75 -17.12
C ASN A 359 -20.19 20.38 -17.38
N TRP A 360 -20.97 20.44 -16.31
CA TRP A 360 -22.40 20.16 -16.27
C TRP A 360 -23.17 21.47 -16.55
N HIS A 361 -24.40 21.42 -17.08
CA HIS A 361 -25.14 22.62 -17.51
C HIS A 361 -25.43 23.64 -16.38
N SER A 362 -25.27 23.24 -15.12
CA SER A 362 -25.32 24.10 -13.93
C SER A 362 -24.05 24.96 -13.70
N GLY A 363 -22.99 24.73 -14.49
CA GLY A 363 -21.66 25.31 -14.26
C GLY A 363 -20.78 24.49 -13.31
N ARG A 364 -21.26 23.35 -12.81
CA ARG A 364 -20.48 22.41 -11.97
C ARG A 364 -19.47 21.63 -12.83
N GLU A 365 -18.20 21.70 -12.48
CA GLU A 365 -17.15 20.85 -13.07
C GLU A 365 -17.17 19.45 -12.43
N PHE A 366 -16.73 18.43 -13.16
CA PHE A 366 -16.57 17.06 -12.65
C PHE A 366 -15.32 16.37 -13.22
N MET A 367 -14.77 15.44 -12.45
CA MET A 367 -13.76 14.47 -12.86
C MET A 367 -14.25 13.06 -12.49
N LEU A 368 -14.26 12.14 -13.45
CA LEU A 368 -14.59 10.74 -13.22
C LEU A 368 -13.60 9.79 -13.87
N THR A 369 -13.34 8.67 -13.21
CA THR A 369 -12.48 7.60 -13.72
C THR A 369 -13.37 6.42 -14.09
N MET A 370 -13.46 6.12 -15.38
CA MET A 370 -14.23 5.00 -15.91
C MET A 370 -13.71 3.65 -15.36
N PRO A 371 -14.55 2.61 -15.33
CA PRO A 371 -14.07 1.23 -15.19
C PRO A 371 -13.05 0.85 -16.27
N GLU A 372 -12.17 -0.11 -15.99
CA GLU A 372 -11.21 -0.62 -16.97
C GLU A 372 -11.93 -1.24 -18.18
N LEU A 373 -11.75 -0.63 -19.36
CA LEU A 373 -12.34 -1.11 -20.59
C LEU A 373 -11.35 -2.09 -21.27
N SER A 374 -11.70 -3.36 -21.30
CA SER A 374 -10.89 -4.40 -21.95
C SER A 374 -11.60 -4.99 -23.18
N PHE A 375 -10.84 -5.24 -24.24
CA PHE A 375 -11.30 -6.04 -25.38
C PHE A 375 -10.19 -6.99 -25.86
N VAL A 376 -10.59 -8.10 -26.47
CA VAL A 376 -9.65 -9.14 -26.91
C VAL A 376 -9.77 -9.33 -28.42
N VAL A 377 -8.65 -9.14 -29.11
CA VAL A 377 -8.51 -9.46 -30.53
C VAL A 377 -8.05 -10.91 -30.62
N ASN A 378 -8.95 -11.81 -31.04
CA ASN A 378 -8.62 -13.22 -31.23
C ASN A 378 -7.78 -13.40 -32.50
N GLN A 379 -6.77 -14.28 -32.43
CA GLN A 379 -6.08 -14.73 -33.64
C GLN A 379 -7.08 -15.46 -34.54
N GLN A 380 -7.18 -15.06 -35.82
CA GLN A 380 -8.01 -15.78 -36.78
C GLN A 380 -7.44 -17.19 -36.98
N THR A 381 -8.11 -18.19 -36.41
CA THR A 381 -7.82 -19.59 -36.71
C THR A 381 -8.28 -19.88 -38.12
N PHE A 382 -7.35 -19.80 -39.08
CA PHE A 382 -7.53 -20.46 -40.37
C PHE A 382 -7.92 -21.90 -40.09
N ALA A 383 -9.09 -22.33 -40.57
CA ALA A 383 -9.39 -23.74 -40.62
C ALA A 383 -8.23 -24.40 -41.38
N ALA A 384 -7.55 -25.35 -40.75
CA ALA A 384 -6.59 -26.18 -41.46
C ALA A 384 -7.33 -26.74 -42.68
N PRO A 385 -6.81 -26.58 -43.91
CA PRO A 385 -7.55 -26.93 -45.11
C PRO A 385 -8.00 -28.39 -44.96
N GLU A 386 -9.31 -28.61 -44.99
CA GLU A 386 -9.87 -29.96 -45.01
C GLU A 386 -9.15 -30.68 -46.14
N LEU A 387 -8.46 -31.78 -45.80
CA LEU A 387 -7.53 -32.43 -46.71
C LEU A 387 -8.31 -33.00 -47.89
N GLU A 388 -8.47 -32.19 -48.94
CA GLU A 388 -9.02 -32.58 -50.23
C GLU A 388 -8.35 -33.90 -50.60
N GLN A 389 -9.19 -34.94 -50.65
CA GLN A 389 -8.80 -36.30 -50.28
C GLN A 389 -7.48 -36.66 -50.93
N LEU A 390 -6.44 -36.86 -50.11
CA LEU A 390 -5.06 -37.18 -50.52
C LEU A 390 -5.14 -38.07 -51.76
N PRO A 391 -4.72 -37.58 -52.96
CA PRO A 391 -5.05 -38.23 -54.22
C PRO A 391 -4.83 -39.74 -54.13
N GLU A 392 -5.79 -40.55 -54.62
CA GLU A 392 -5.80 -42.00 -54.35
C GLU A 392 -4.45 -42.68 -54.63
N GLN A 393 -3.67 -42.12 -55.55
CA GLN A 393 -2.26 -42.45 -55.81
C GLN A 393 -1.36 -42.37 -54.57
N LEU A 394 -1.37 -41.28 -53.78
CA LEU A 394 -0.60 -41.14 -52.54
C LEU A 394 -1.09 -42.07 -51.42
N ILE A 395 -2.39 -42.41 -51.39
CA ILE A 395 -2.92 -43.40 -50.44
C ILE A 395 -2.49 -44.81 -50.86
N ALA A 396 -2.57 -45.13 -52.15
CA ALA A 396 -2.16 -46.41 -52.73
C ALA A 396 -0.64 -46.62 -52.66
N GLU A 397 0.17 -45.59 -52.88
CA GLU A 397 1.63 -45.63 -52.77
C GLU A 397 2.05 -45.88 -51.31
N ARG A 398 1.47 -45.14 -50.36
CA ARG A 398 1.66 -45.37 -48.92
C ARG A 398 1.11 -46.71 -48.41
N ALA A 399 0.15 -47.32 -49.11
CA ALA A 399 -0.35 -48.67 -48.82
C ALA A 399 0.44 -49.77 -49.55
N ALA A 400 1.17 -49.43 -50.61
CA ALA A 400 2.08 -50.31 -51.34
C ALA A 400 3.49 -50.33 -50.72
N GLU A 401 3.87 -49.28 -49.98
CA GLU A 401 4.91 -49.33 -48.94
C GLU A 401 4.48 -50.30 -47.82
N GLN A 402 4.66 -51.60 -48.07
CA GLN A 402 4.75 -52.57 -46.97
C GLN A 402 5.89 -52.10 -46.06
N PRO A 403 5.65 -51.88 -44.75
CA PRO A 403 6.72 -51.50 -43.85
C PRO A 403 7.78 -52.60 -43.86
N GLU A 404 9.04 -52.23 -44.10
CA GLU A 404 10.13 -53.20 -43.96
C GLU A 404 10.03 -53.87 -42.59
N PRO A 405 10.15 -55.21 -42.50
CA PRO A 405 9.95 -55.92 -41.25
C PRO A 405 11.02 -55.50 -40.25
N ILE A 406 10.65 -54.59 -39.35
CA ILE A 406 11.53 -54.04 -38.31
C ILE A 406 12.12 -55.24 -37.57
N PRO A 407 13.46 -55.43 -37.60
CA PRO A 407 14.08 -56.60 -37.01
C PRO A 407 13.77 -56.61 -35.51
N GLU A 408 13.10 -57.68 -35.04
CA GLU A 408 12.63 -57.76 -33.67
C GLU A 408 13.81 -57.58 -32.71
N PHE A 409 13.71 -56.59 -31.83
CA PHE A 409 14.78 -56.28 -30.89
C PHE A 409 15.05 -57.53 -30.04
N PRO A 410 16.31 -58.01 -29.92
CA PRO A 410 16.61 -59.35 -29.42
C PRO A 410 16.48 -59.42 -27.89
N TRP A 411 15.24 -59.35 -27.39
CA TRP A 411 14.90 -59.39 -25.97
C TRP A 411 15.47 -60.63 -25.27
N ALA A 412 15.50 -61.79 -25.94
CA ALA A 412 16.13 -63.00 -25.41
C ALA A 412 17.62 -62.80 -25.08
N LEU A 413 18.35 -62.01 -25.87
CA LEU A 413 19.76 -61.69 -25.64
C LEU A 413 19.93 -60.69 -24.48
N VAL A 414 19.08 -59.65 -24.41
CA VAL A 414 19.12 -58.65 -23.34
C VAL A 414 18.70 -59.25 -21.99
N ILE A 415 17.64 -60.07 -21.97
CA ILE A 415 17.20 -60.84 -20.80
C ILE A 415 18.29 -61.84 -20.40
N GLY A 416 18.91 -62.54 -21.35
CA GLY A 416 20.03 -63.46 -21.09
C GLY A 416 21.24 -62.78 -20.46
N ILE A 417 21.64 -61.61 -20.96
CA ILE A 417 22.73 -60.81 -20.38
C ILE A 417 22.37 -60.31 -18.98
N ASN A 418 21.17 -59.76 -18.77
CA ASN A 418 20.76 -59.26 -17.46
C ASN A 418 20.64 -60.38 -16.42
N LEU A 419 20.12 -61.55 -16.82
CA LEU A 419 20.07 -62.74 -15.97
C LEU A 419 21.49 -63.26 -15.65
N PHE A 420 22.40 -63.27 -16.63
CA PHE A 420 23.80 -63.63 -16.41
C PHE A 420 24.50 -62.66 -15.46
N ILE A 421 24.26 -61.34 -15.57
CA ILE A 421 24.79 -60.33 -14.65
C ILE A 421 24.24 -60.56 -13.23
N LEU A 422 22.94 -60.88 -13.08
CA LEU A 422 22.34 -61.20 -11.78
C LEU A 422 22.93 -62.48 -11.16
N ILE A 423 23.10 -63.54 -11.95
CA ILE A 423 23.66 -64.83 -11.49
C ILE A 423 25.16 -64.68 -11.17
N ALA A 424 25.95 -64.04 -12.04
CA ALA A 424 27.37 -63.82 -11.82
C ALA A 424 27.62 -62.84 -10.65
N GLY A 425 26.80 -61.80 -10.52
CA GLY A 425 26.85 -60.83 -9.42
C GLY A 425 26.47 -61.47 -8.08
N SER A 426 25.38 -62.21 -8.00
CA SER A 426 24.99 -62.94 -6.79
C SER A 426 25.99 -64.03 -6.43
N LEU A 427 26.55 -64.76 -7.41
CA LEU A 427 27.62 -65.73 -7.17
C LEU A 427 28.91 -65.06 -6.67
N ALA A 428 29.29 -63.90 -7.22
CA ALA A 428 30.45 -63.14 -6.76
C ALA A 428 30.28 -62.62 -5.32
N ILE A 429 29.11 -62.05 -5.00
CA ILE A 429 28.75 -61.64 -3.63
C ILE A 429 28.76 -62.85 -2.69
N TRP A 430 28.15 -63.96 -3.08
CA TRP A 430 28.13 -65.19 -2.30
C TRP A 430 29.54 -65.76 -2.05
N LEU A 431 30.42 -65.74 -3.06
CA LEU A 431 31.80 -66.25 -2.95
C LEU A 431 32.68 -65.35 -2.08
N ILE A 432 32.48 -64.02 -2.14
CA ILE A 432 33.09 -63.05 -1.22
C ILE A 432 32.61 -63.26 0.22
N MET A 433 31.30 -63.42 0.44
CA MET A 433 30.72 -63.63 1.78
C MET A 433 31.03 -65.03 2.36
N SER A 434 31.18 -66.06 1.51
CA SER A 434 31.44 -67.45 1.93
C SER A 434 32.90 -67.74 2.31
N GLY A 435 33.76 -66.72 2.38
CA GLY A 435 35.10 -66.80 3.00
C GLY A 435 36.14 -67.68 2.28
N LYS A 436 35.86 -68.16 1.06
CA LYS A 436 36.73 -69.07 0.31
C LYS A 436 37.48 -68.33 -0.80
N LYS A 437 38.81 -68.31 -0.72
CA LYS A 437 39.69 -67.52 -1.61
C LYS A 437 39.87 -68.21 -2.98
N PRO A 438 39.44 -67.62 -4.11
CA PRO A 438 39.74 -68.12 -5.44
C PRO A 438 41.17 -67.71 -5.87
N ALA A 439 42.18 -68.22 -5.16
CA ALA A 439 43.60 -67.95 -5.43
C ALA A 439 44.23 -68.93 -6.43
N ALA A 440 43.41 -69.49 -7.33
CA ALA A 440 43.77 -70.39 -8.41
C ALA A 440 42.88 -70.09 -9.64
N LEU A 441 43.27 -70.57 -10.82
CA LEU A 441 42.67 -70.23 -12.13
C LEU A 441 43.00 -68.81 -12.64
N LEU A 442 44.28 -68.45 -12.63
CA LEU A 442 44.84 -67.32 -13.39
C LEU A 442 45.85 -67.85 -14.44
N PHE A 443 45.40 -68.02 -15.68
CA PHE A 443 46.19 -68.59 -16.79
C PHE A 443 46.26 -67.67 -18.03
N TRP A 444 46.91 -66.51 -17.92
CA TRP A 444 48.19 -66.27 -18.61
C TRP A 444 48.78 -64.88 -18.26
N ARG A 445 50.10 -64.84 -18.02
CA ARG A 445 51.00 -63.68 -18.11
C ARG A 445 52.11 -64.15 -19.08
N LYS A 446 52.79 -63.36 -19.90
CA LYS A 446 53.47 -62.04 -19.78
C LYS A 446 54.13 -61.81 -21.19
N PRO A 447 55.06 -60.85 -21.44
CA PRO A 447 55.40 -59.62 -20.73
C PRO A 447 55.45 -58.37 -21.64
N SER A 448 55.68 -57.21 -21.03
CA SER A 448 56.51 -56.14 -21.60
C SER A 448 57.46 -55.60 -20.50
N ALA A 449 58.44 -54.78 -20.86
CA ALA A 449 59.67 -54.55 -20.08
C ALA A 449 59.65 -53.36 -19.09
N SER A 450 60.77 -53.19 -18.38
CA SER A 450 61.16 -52.09 -17.47
C SER A 450 60.98 -50.69 -18.09
N ALA A 451 60.65 -49.62 -17.35
CA ALA A 451 61.36 -49.00 -16.20
C ALA A 451 62.79 -48.52 -16.58
N THR A 452 63.38 -47.46 -16.03
CA THR A 452 63.32 -46.90 -14.65
C THR A 452 63.83 -45.43 -14.65
N HIS A 453 63.42 -44.51 -13.74
CA HIS A 453 64.19 -43.94 -12.58
C HIS A 453 63.73 -42.47 -12.34
N ALA A 454 63.85 -41.78 -11.18
CA ALA A 454 64.10 -42.19 -9.78
C ALA A 454 63.70 -41.07 -8.75
N ALA A 455 63.17 -41.49 -7.59
CA ALA A 455 63.52 -41.13 -6.19
C ALA A 455 63.79 -39.65 -5.76
N LYS A 456 62.98 -39.02 -4.85
CA LYS A 456 63.03 -38.99 -3.33
C LYS A 456 63.99 -37.92 -2.73
N PRO A 457 63.97 -37.59 -1.40
CA PRO A 457 63.06 -37.88 -0.25
C PRO A 457 62.37 -36.58 0.32
N ALA A 458 61.35 -36.54 1.20
CA ALA A 458 61.21 -36.90 2.65
C ALA A 458 62.11 -36.07 3.62
N LYS A 459 61.76 -35.68 4.88
CA LYS A 459 60.56 -35.88 5.76
C LYS A 459 60.65 -35.06 7.08
N THR A 460 59.56 -34.45 7.58
CA THR A 460 59.27 -34.05 9.01
C THR A 460 57.78 -33.62 9.09
N ALA A 461 56.91 -33.88 10.08
CA ALA A 461 56.94 -34.09 11.54
C ALA A 461 56.62 -32.82 12.37
N GLY A 462 55.45 -32.82 13.03
CA GLY A 462 54.88 -31.75 13.87
C GLY A 462 53.56 -32.24 14.54
N ASN A 463 53.09 -31.62 15.63
CA ASN A 463 52.16 -32.29 16.57
C ASN A 463 51.09 -31.38 17.22
N ASN A 464 49.98 -32.00 17.69
CA ASN A 464 48.97 -31.53 18.67
C ASN A 464 48.18 -30.22 18.42
N THR A 465 46.85 -30.33 18.37
CA THR A 465 45.95 -29.90 19.48
C THR A 465 44.53 -30.49 19.36
N LYS A 466 43.68 -30.32 20.38
CA LYS A 466 42.39 -31.02 20.57
C LYS A 466 41.19 -30.05 20.60
N LYS A 467 40.03 -30.45 20.06
CA LYS A 467 38.78 -30.63 20.86
C LYS A 467 37.70 -31.43 20.10
N ALA A 468 36.64 -31.77 20.84
CA ALA A 468 35.46 -32.56 20.45
C ALA A 468 34.51 -31.80 19.47
N THR A 469 33.46 -32.37 18.86
CA THR A 469 32.66 -33.58 19.20
C THR A 469 31.97 -34.16 17.94
N SER A 470 31.47 -35.41 18.00
CA SER A 470 30.70 -36.11 16.95
C SER A 470 29.64 -37.02 17.62
N PRO A 471 28.69 -37.68 16.90
CA PRO A 471 28.27 -37.61 15.48
C PRO A 471 26.78 -37.12 15.36
N THR A 472 25.95 -37.25 14.30
CA THR A 472 25.79 -38.24 13.20
C THR A 472 24.97 -37.68 12.00
N LYS A 473 25.18 -38.27 10.80
CA LYS A 473 24.41 -38.27 9.51
C LYS A 473 22.98 -37.67 9.50
N ALA A 474 22.57 -36.85 8.52
CA ALA A 474 22.30 -37.12 7.08
C ALA A 474 21.02 -37.96 6.84
N GLN A 475 20.25 -37.84 5.73
CA GLN A 475 20.54 -37.25 4.40
C GLN A 475 19.28 -36.60 3.75
N LYS A 476 19.44 -36.03 2.54
CA LYS A 476 18.52 -35.21 1.74
C LYS A 476 17.64 -36.06 0.76
N ASN A 477 16.65 -35.41 0.12
CA ASN A 477 15.81 -35.83 -1.03
C ASN A 477 14.59 -36.73 -0.65
N ASN A 478 13.43 -36.70 -1.35
CA ASN A 478 12.97 -35.87 -2.49
C ASN A 478 11.41 -35.84 -2.60
N ASP A 479 10.92 -35.06 -3.58
CA ASP A 479 9.58 -35.07 -4.21
C ASP A 479 8.36 -34.66 -3.33
N LEU A 480 7.35 -33.89 -3.77
CA LEU A 480 6.53 -33.85 -5.01
C LEU A 480 5.49 -34.98 -5.10
N ASP A 481 4.39 -34.83 -4.36
CA ASP A 481 3.00 -35.07 -4.79
C ASP A 481 2.04 -34.70 -3.64
N ASP A 482 1.27 -33.61 -3.80
CA ASP A 482 0.13 -33.26 -2.94
C ASP A 482 -0.97 -32.65 -3.84
N ILE A 483 -1.91 -33.49 -4.25
CA ILE A 483 -3.02 -33.16 -5.15
C ILE A 483 -4.34 -33.25 -4.38
N LEU A 484 -5.10 -32.15 -4.41
CA LEU A 484 -6.54 -32.05 -4.18
C LEU A 484 -7.13 -32.89 -3.03
N ASP A 485 -7.30 -32.26 -1.86
CA ASP A 485 -8.39 -32.62 -0.94
C ASP A 485 -9.38 -31.44 -0.86
N LEU A 486 -10.56 -31.63 -1.45
CA LEU A 486 -11.67 -30.67 -1.46
C LEU A 486 -12.84 -31.30 -0.70
N SER A 487 -12.86 -31.12 0.61
CA SER A 487 -13.98 -31.50 1.46
C SER A 487 -15.16 -30.53 1.27
N LEU A 488 -16.27 -31.06 0.76
CA LEU A 488 -17.58 -30.43 0.84
C LEU A 488 -18.16 -30.64 2.25
N PRO A 489 -18.88 -29.67 2.82
CA PRO A 489 -19.67 -29.89 4.03
C PRO A 489 -21.00 -30.60 3.69
N ASP A 490 -21.35 -31.60 4.50
CA ASP A 490 -22.73 -32.04 4.70
C ASP A 490 -23.33 -31.30 5.93
N ASP A 491 -24.67 -31.20 5.96
CA ASP A 491 -25.55 -30.46 6.91
C ASP A 491 -25.51 -28.91 6.86
#